data_AF-A0A434TC55-F1
#
_entry.id   AF-A0A434TC55-F1
#
_cell.length_a   1.000
_cell.length_b   1.000
_cell.length_c   1.000
_cell.angle_alpha   90.00
_cell.angle_beta   90.00
_cell.angle_gamma   90.00
#
_symmetry.space_group_name_H-M   'P 1'
#
loop_
_entity.id
_entity.type
_entity.pdbx_description
1 polymer ?
#
loop_
_entity_poly.entity_id
_entity_poly.type
_entity_poly.pdbx_seq_one_letter_code
_entity_poly.pdbx_strand_id
1 'polypeptide(L)'
;LATSAAQKAFLETFCETFEPPLENTNFIEVRFELTGEVTDNALSEGLNQAFGSKPFVYARDGQTVEVYAHTDERAAPLAKVLAGRRENSRSKALDRIEARLSEGMAASGVAATAEVTAAVGHERKATYFLQKFIRTHRQVRHANGEPVRGIKNPAKAAASVYEQWRPQLSGRERRNAYHLLFSARAGTDANAVMAAARAVIEERAPGYKFALAHHKDTKHVHIHAMVQARSADGERLKFYKPDLLAWRETFAEKARENGIAMVATRRMDHAMTRPFTKEHAGAYSRAQRDPRYQVSAKTIERVEAKRQRRIDQQALVANGDTIAAAWQKTVTAMRAVGVVGQALTAAESIGNTIRQFHHHRAGAGQARPAGQRGADQPAQTSFLSHPGMRELNALIGDLDMAQTPLEMRRQMARINQAFDNMRETLPPAQQTQFE
;
A
#
# COMPACT_ATOMS: atom_id res chain seq x y z
N LEU A 1 22.19 10.03 -19.05
CA LEU A 1 22.88 8.73 -19.20
C LEU A 1 22.64 8.24 -20.63
N ALA A 2 23.59 8.48 -21.54
CA ALA A 2 23.38 8.36 -22.99
C ALA A 2 23.55 6.93 -23.56
N THR A 3 24.18 6.02 -22.81
CA THR A 3 24.41 4.63 -23.24
C THR A 3 23.93 3.64 -22.19
N SER A 4 23.58 2.42 -22.62
CA SER A 4 23.20 1.33 -21.70
C SER A 4 24.32 0.97 -20.72
N ALA A 5 25.58 1.06 -21.16
CA ALA A 5 26.74 0.85 -20.28
C ALA A 5 26.82 1.89 -19.16
N ALA A 6 26.62 3.17 -19.48
CA ALA A 6 26.58 4.25 -18.49
C ALA A 6 25.39 4.12 -17.52
N GLN A 7 24.24 3.65 -18.01
CA GLN A 7 23.08 3.37 -17.17
C GLN A 7 23.34 2.21 -16.20
N LYS A 8 23.96 1.13 -16.68
CA LYS A 8 24.34 -0.02 -15.85
C LYS A 8 25.33 0.39 -14.76
N ALA A 9 26.40 1.10 -15.12
CA ALA A 9 27.39 1.58 -14.15
C ALA A 9 26.76 2.50 -13.10
N PHE A 10 25.86 3.40 -13.50
CA PHE A 10 25.11 4.23 -12.55
C PHE A 10 24.26 3.40 -11.58
N LEU A 11 23.55 2.38 -12.08
CA LEU A 11 22.73 1.50 -11.24
C LEU A 11 23.57 0.65 -10.28
N GLU A 12 24.75 0.19 -10.71
CA GLU A 12 25.70 -0.50 -9.85
C GLU A 12 26.09 0.40 -8.67
N THR A 13 26.55 1.63 -8.94
CA THR A 13 26.89 2.61 -7.90
C THR A 13 25.67 3.03 -7.05
N PHE A 14 24.48 3.10 -7.65
CA PHE A 14 23.24 3.40 -6.92
C PHE A 14 22.86 2.29 -5.94
N CYS A 15 23.24 1.04 -6.21
CA CYS A 15 22.92 -0.12 -5.38
C CYS A 15 24.01 -0.49 -4.37
N GLU A 16 25.23 0.08 -4.45
CA GLU A 16 26.35 -0.21 -3.55
C GLU A 16 26.01 -0.05 -2.05
N THR A 17 25.12 0.89 -1.72
CA THR A 17 24.71 1.19 -0.34
C THR A 17 23.50 0.40 0.14
N PHE A 18 23.03 -0.58 -0.64
CA PHE A 18 21.86 -1.37 -0.30
C PHE A 18 22.18 -2.35 0.82
N GLU A 19 21.31 -2.41 1.83
CA GLU A 19 21.47 -3.39 2.90
C GLU A 19 21.20 -4.80 2.36
N PRO A 20 21.93 -5.81 2.88
CA PRO A 20 21.66 -7.19 2.55
C PRO A 20 20.25 -7.61 3.03
N PRO A 21 19.65 -8.65 2.43
CA PRO A 21 18.36 -9.16 2.86
C PRO A 21 18.30 -9.46 4.37
N LEU A 22 17.12 -9.33 4.96
CA LEU A 22 16.84 -9.80 6.32
C LEU A 22 17.01 -11.30 6.40
N GLU A 23 17.67 -11.75 7.47
CA GLU A 23 17.65 -13.14 7.90
C GLU A 23 16.19 -13.56 8.17
N ASN A 24 15.72 -14.55 7.42
CA ASN A 24 14.56 -15.36 7.67
C ASN A 24 14.84 -16.28 8.85
N THR A 25 14.33 -15.89 10.02
CA THR A 25 14.47 -16.66 11.26
C THR A 25 13.26 -17.55 11.51
N ASN A 26 12.65 -18.09 10.46
CA ASN A 26 11.57 -19.07 10.56
C ASN A 26 12.14 -20.49 10.63
N PHE A 27 11.69 -21.24 11.64
CA PHE A 27 12.08 -22.61 11.91
C PHE A 27 10.85 -23.42 12.31
N ILE A 28 10.91 -24.73 12.09
CA ILE A 28 9.89 -25.70 12.52
C ILE A 28 10.54 -26.89 13.20
N GLU A 29 9.80 -27.49 14.13
CA GLU A 29 10.08 -28.84 14.63
C GLU A 29 9.13 -29.81 13.94
N VAL A 30 9.68 -30.90 13.41
CA VAL A 30 8.93 -31.94 12.71
C VAL A 30 9.29 -33.28 13.33
N ARG A 31 8.27 -34.08 13.64
CA ARG A 31 8.39 -35.47 14.03
C ARG A 31 8.02 -36.34 12.84
N PHE A 32 8.87 -37.30 12.48
CA PHE A 32 8.57 -38.33 11.50
C PHE A 32 8.40 -39.66 12.22
N GLU A 33 7.39 -40.42 11.85
CA GLU A 33 7.25 -41.83 12.22
C GLU A 33 7.61 -42.71 11.01
N LEU A 34 8.65 -43.53 11.16
CA LEU A 34 9.13 -44.47 10.15
C LEU A 34 8.29 -45.76 10.19
N THR A 35 7.93 -46.26 9.01
CA THR A 35 7.08 -47.47 8.89
C THR A 35 7.88 -48.78 8.75
N GLY A 36 9.20 -48.73 8.86
CA GLY A 36 10.09 -49.90 8.74
C GLY A 36 11.53 -49.61 9.19
N GLU A 37 12.41 -50.60 9.06
CA GLU A 37 13.83 -50.42 9.34
C GLU A 37 14.51 -49.60 8.23
N VAL A 38 15.05 -48.44 8.61
CA VAL A 38 15.74 -47.53 7.69
C VAL A 38 17.19 -47.40 8.14
N THR A 39 18.14 -47.53 7.22
CA THR A 39 19.56 -47.30 7.51
C THR A 39 19.83 -45.81 7.73
N ASP A 40 20.89 -45.46 8.46
CA ASP A 40 21.21 -44.05 8.73
C ASP A 40 21.50 -43.26 7.44
N ASN A 41 22.08 -43.90 6.43
CA ASN A 41 22.32 -43.29 5.11
C ASN A 41 21.01 -42.99 4.37
N ALA A 42 20.09 -43.97 4.30
CA ALA A 42 18.79 -43.77 3.65
C ALA A 42 17.96 -42.71 4.38
N LEU A 43 18.03 -42.68 5.72
CA LEU A 43 17.37 -41.66 6.52
C LEU A 43 17.93 -40.25 6.23
N SER A 44 19.27 -40.11 6.18
CA SER A 44 19.90 -38.83 5.84
C SER A 44 19.51 -38.37 4.44
N GLU A 45 19.51 -39.26 3.45
CA GLU A 45 19.08 -38.95 2.08
C GLU A 45 17.62 -38.50 2.01
N GLY A 46 16.71 -39.24 2.68
CA GLY A 46 15.29 -38.88 2.73
C GLY A 46 15.06 -37.52 3.40
N LEU A 47 15.75 -37.23 4.50
CA LEU A 47 15.63 -35.94 5.18
C LEU A 47 16.14 -34.79 4.30
N ASN A 48 17.28 -34.96 3.62
CA ASN A 48 17.78 -33.98 2.66
C ASN A 48 16.79 -33.76 1.50
N GLN A 49 16.12 -34.81 1.05
CA GLN A 49 15.09 -34.69 0.02
C GLN A 49 13.83 -33.94 0.53
N ALA A 50 13.40 -34.19 1.77
CA ALA A 50 12.24 -33.55 2.38
C ALA A 50 12.44 -32.05 2.67
N PHE A 51 13.62 -31.67 3.19
CA PHE A 51 13.95 -30.28 3.54
C PHE A 51 14.66 -29.53 2.40
N GLY A 52 15.08 -30.21 1.35
CA GLY A 52 15.80 -29.64 0.22
C GLY A 52 17.12 -29.01 0.66
N SER A 53 17.42 -27.81 0.16
CA SER A 53 18.64 -27.07 0.52
C SER A 53 18.58 -26.41 1.90
N LYS A 54 17.54 -26.63 2.69
CA LYS A 54 17.35 -25.94 3.98
C LYS A 54 18.15 -26.66 5.07
N PRO A 55 18.86 -25.92 5.93
CA PRO A 55 19.61 -26.54 6.99
C PRO A 55 18.69 -27.09 8.10
N PHE A 56 19.05 -28.27 8.62
CA PHE A 56 18.36 -28.93 9.72
C PHE A 56 19.32 -29.76 10.59
N VAL A 57 18.89 -30.03 11.82
CA VAL A 57 19.45 -31.09 12.68
C VAL A 57 18.36 -32.08 13.01
N TYR A 58 18.72 -33.33 13.25
CA TYR A 58 17.78 -34.37 13.61
C TYR A 58 18.31 -35.27 14.72
N ALA A 59 17.40 -35.96 15.39
CA ALA A 59 17.68 -37.02 16.32
C ALA A 59 16.74 -38.20 16.03
N ARG A 60 17.26 -39.41 16.15
CA ARG A 60 16.51 -40.65 15.93
C ARG A 60 16.41 -41.43 17.24
N ASP A 61 15.21 -41.88 17.56
CA ASP A 61 14.93 -42.83 18.63
C ASP A 61 14.03 -43.95 18.10
N GLY A 62 14.62 -45.10 17.79
CA GLY A 62 13.92 -46.20 17.12
C GLY A 62 13.33 -45.81 15.76
N GLN A 63 12.00 -45.83 15.68
CA GLN A 63 11.21 -45.46 14.50
C GLN A 63 10.81 -43.99 14.47
N THR A 64 11.02 -43.25 15.56
CA THR A 64 10.70 -41.83 15.62
C THR A 64 11.93 -40.99 15.28
N VAL A 65 11.77 -40.03 14.38
CA VAL A 65 12.81 -39.06 14.01
C VAL A 65 12.30 -37.66 14.26
N GLU A 66 12.93 -36.94 15.18
CA GLU A 66 12.62 -35.53 15.43
C GLU A 66 13.64 -34.64 14.70
N VAL A 67 13.16 -33.54 14.12
CA VAL A 67 13.94 -32.65 13.26
C VAL A 67 13.67 -31.20 13.66
N TYR A 68 14.73 -30.42 13.83
CA TYR A 68 14.66 -28.97 13.93
C TYR A 68 15.23 -28.36 12.64
N ALA A 69 14.40 -27.67 11.85
CA ALA A 69 14.76 -27.23 10.50
C ALA A 69 14.43 -25.77 10.24
N HIS A 70 15.26 -25.11 9.43
CA HIS A 70 14.92 -23.82 8.82
C HIS A 70 13.81 -23.98 7.77
N THR A 71 12.93 -23.00 7.65
CA THR A 71 11.84 -23.01 6.67
C THR A 71 11.56 -21.63 6.07
N ASP A 72 11.07 -21.61 4.83
CA ASP A 72 10.51 -20.40 4.20
C ASP A 72 9.06 -20.14 4.63
N GLU A 73 8.43 -21.14 5.26
CA GLU A 73 7.08 -21.00 5.80
C GLU A 73 7.05 -19.99 6.94
N ARG A 74 5.98 -19.20 7.01
CA ARG A 74 5.84 -18.21 8.08
C ARG A 74 5.56 -18.93 9.40
N ALA A 75 6.55 -18.93 10.29
CA ALA A 75 6.45 -19.66 11.56
C ALA A 75 5.42 -19.06 12.53
N ALA A 76 5.20 -17.74 12.53
CA ALA A 76 4.26 -17.11 13.45
C ALA A 76 2.78 -17.54 13.25
N PRO A 77 2.24 -17.59 12.01
CA PRO A 77 0.95 -18.24 11.74
C PRO A 77 0.91 -19.71 12.15
N LEU A 78 1.93 -20.50 11.82
CA LEU A 78 1.98 -21.92 12.17
C LEU A 78 1.95 -22.13 13.69
N ALA A 79 2.71 -21.34 14.44
CA ALA A 79 2.73 -21.39 15.90
C ALA A 79 1.35 -21.10 16.51
N LYS A 80 0.57 -20.18 15.93
CA LYS A 80 -0.80 -19.89 16.38
C LYS A 80 -1.74 -21.07 16.13
N VAL A 81 -1.61 -21.74 14.98
CA VAL A 81 -2.39 -22.93 14.65
C VAL A 81 -2.06 -24.07 15.62
N LEU A 82 -0.76 -24.32 15.86
CA LEU A 82 -0.29 -25.37 16.76
C LEU A 82 -0.74 -25.14 18.22
N ALA A 83 -0.86 -23.89 18.65
CA ALA A 83 -1.37 -23.55 19.98
C ALA A 83 -2.88 -23.84 20.15
N GLY A 84 -3.65 -23.97 19.07
CA GLY A 84 -5.12 -24.04 19.07
C GLY A 84 -5.75 -25.40 19.40
N ARG A 85 -4.98 -26.41 19.84
CA ARG A 85 -5.31 -27.85 19.88
C ARG A 85 -5.64 -28.42 18.47
N ARG A 86 -4.93 -29.49 18.09
CA ARG A 86 -4.98 -30.13 16.75
C ARG A 86 -6.39 -30.55 16.31
N GLU A 87 -7.23 -30.99 17.23
CA GLU A 87 -8.59 -31.49 16.95
C GLU A 87 -9.52 -30.45 16.28
N ASN A 88 -9.30 -29.15 16.54
CA ASN A 88 -10.10 -28.06 15.95
C ASN A 88 -9.39 -27.30 14.83
N SER A 89 -8.15 -27.69 14.48
CA SER A 89 -7.28 -26.96 13.57
C SER A 89 -6.77 -27.85 12.43
N ARG A 90 -7.67 -28.34 11.57
CA ARG A 90 -7.34 -28.83 10.21
C ARG A 90 -6.87 -27.66 9.33
N SER A 91 -5.71 -27.10 9.67
CA SER A 91 -5.10 -26.06 8.86
C SER A 91 -4.58 -26.71 7.60
N LYS A 92 -5.26 -26.45 6.47
CA LYS A 92 -4.79 -26.84 5.13
C LYS A 92 -3.32 -26.42 4.87
N ALA A 93 -2.79 -25.45 5.60
CA ALA A 93 -1.37 -25.09 5.51
C ALA A 93 -0.45 -26.11 6.19
N LEU A 94 -0.80 -26.62 7.38
CA LEU A 94 -0.04 -27.68 8.05
C LEU A 94 -0.13 -28.98 7.26
N ASP A 95 -1.34 -29.38 6.86
CA ASP A 95 -1.57 -30.61 6.08
C ASP A 95 -0.71 -30.64 4.81
N ARG A 96 -0.58 -29.50 4.12
CA ARG A 96 0.28 -29.37 2.92
C ARG A 96 1.77 -29.48 3.23
N ILE A 97 2.21 -28.92 4.36
CA ILE A 97 3.62 -28.99 4.77
C ILE A 97 3.96 -30.43 5.15
N GLU A 98 3.13 -31.07 5.97
CA GLU A 98 3.29 -32.46 6.43
C GLU A 98 3.25 -33.44 5.25
N ALA A 99 2.30 -33.28 4.31
CA ALA A 99 2.24 -34.08 3.10
C ALA A 99 3.51 -33.93 2.24
N ARG A 100 3.95 -32.69 1.96
CA ARG A 100 5.16 -32.43 1.19
C ARG A 100 6.41 -33.04 1.82
N LEU A 101 6.54 -32.97 3.14
CA LEU A 101 7.67 -33.56 3.87
C LEU A 101 7.65 -35.09 3.78
N SER A 102 6.47 -35.71 3.94
CA SER A 102 6.30 -37.16 3.82
C SER A 102 6.59 -37.67 2.40
N GLU A 103 6.11 -36.94 1.39
CA GLU A 103 6.40 -37.21 -0.04
C GLU A 103 7.89 -37.09 -0.35
N GLY A 104 8.58 -36.11 0.24
CA GLY A 104 10.02 -35.95 0.09
C GLY A 104 10.81 -37.13 0.65
N MET A 105 10.43 -37.64 1.83
CA MET A 105 11.03 -38.86 2.39
C MET A 105 10.79 -40.07 1.46
N ALA A 106 9.55 -40.22 0.97
CA ALA A 106 9.15 -41.34 0.12
C ALA A 106 9.89 -41.35 -1.23
N ALA A 107 10.23 -40.19 -1.79
CA ALA A 107 11.01 -40.07 -3.02
C ALA A 107 12.41 -40.69 -2.91
N SER A 108 12.98 -40.77 -1.71
CA SER A 108 14.24 -41.49 -1.42
C SER A 108 14.02 -42.91 -0.91
N GLY A 109 12.82 -43.47 -1.09
CA GLY A 109 12.47 -44.82 -0.65
C GLY A 109 12.22 -44.96 0.85
N VAL A 110 12.10 -43.85 1.60
CA VAL A 110 11.85 -43.87 3.04
C VAL A 110 10.37 -43.58 3.33
N ALA A 111 9.62 -44.62 3.69
CA ALA A 111 8.21 -44.48 4.05
C ALA A 111 8.05 -43.94 5.49
N ALA A 112 7.68 -42.66 5.58
CA ALA A 112 7.53 -41.94 6.85
C ALA A 112 6.33 -40.99 6.84
N THR A 113 5.68 -40.80 7.98
CA THR A 113 4.62 -39.79 8.16
C THR A 113 5.16 -38.60 8.94
N ALA A 114 5.08 -37.40 8.37
CA ALA A 114 5.55 -36.17 8.98
C ALA A 114 4.46 -35.48 9.82
N GLU A 115 4.85 -34.96 10.96
CA GLU A 115 4.03 -34.21 11.91
C GLU A 115 4.76 -32.93 12.33
N VAL A 116 4.24 -31.75 12.00
CA VAL A 116 4.82 -30.48 12.46
C VAL A 116 4.37 -30.23 13.90
N THR A 117 5.32 -30.19 14.83
CA THR A 117 5.04 -30.10 16.28
C THR A 117 5.26 -28.70 16.83
N ALA A 118 6.18 -27.92 16.27
CA ALA A 118 6.43 -26.54 16.67
C ALA A 118 6.82 -25.65 15.50
N ALA A 119 6.68 -24.34 15.69
CA ALA A 119 7.16 -23.32 14.76
C ALA A 119 7.69 -22.09 15.51
N VAL A 120 8.83 -21.56 15.08
CA VAL A 120 9.55 -20.46 15.75
C VAL A 120 9.99 -19.41 14.72
N GLY A 121 9.59 -18.15 14.91
CA GLY A 121 9.82 -17.06 13.94
C GLY A 121 10.73 -15.93 14.40
N HIS A 122 11.53 -16.12 15.46
CA HIS A 122 12.36 -15.08 16.06
C HIS A 122 13.74 -15.64 16.41
N GLU A 123 14.83 -14.98 16.00
CA GLU A 123 16.24 -15.38 16.24
C GLU A 123 16.50 -15.90 17.66
N ARG A 124 16.33 -15.05 18.69
CA ARG A 124 16.53 -15.44 20.09
C ARG A 124 15.76 -16.70 20.50
N LYS A 125 14.53 -16.85 20.00
CA LYS A 125 13.74 -18.06 20.26
C LYS A 125 14.28 -19.23 19.44
N ALA A 126 14.68 -19.03 18.19
CA ALA A 126 15.24 -20.08 17.35
C ALA A 126 16.48 -20.70 17.98
N THR A 127 17.43 -19.87 18.43
CA THR A 127 18.62 -20.34 19.16
C THR A 127 18.25 -21.07 20.46
N TYR A 128 17.26 -20.55 21.21
CA TYR A 128 16.77 -21.21 22.43
C TYR A 128 16.12 -22.58 22.15
N PHE A 129 15.28 -22.70 21.11
CA PHE A 129 14.62 -23.95 20.75
C PHE A 129 15.61 -24.95 20.16
N LEU A 130 16.60 -24.51 19.38
CA LEU A 130 17.71 -25.35 18.95
C LEU A 130 18.53 -25.86 20.14
N GLN A 131 18.81 -25.01 21.13
CA GLN A 131 19.43 -25.43 22.39
C GLN A 131 18.56 -26.45 23.14
N LYS A 132 17.24 -26.22 23.19
CA LYS A 132 16.28 -27.15 23.81
C LYS A 132 16.30 -28.50 23.09
N PHE A 133 16.26 -28.51 21.76
CA PHE A 133 16.35 -29.71 20.93
C PHE A 133 17.64 -30.48 21.24
N ILE A 134 18.80 -29.81 21.22
CA ILE A 134 20.08 -30.42 21.52
C ILE A 134 20.16 -30.98 22.95
N ARG A 135 19.53 -30.31 23.91
CA ARG A 135 19.49 -30.77 25.30
C ARG A 135 18.58 -31.99 25.50
N THR A 136 17.49 -32.10 24.75
CA THR A 136 16.51 -33.19 24.89
C THR A 136 17.03 -34.50 24.30
N HIS A 137 17.80 -34.45 23.21
CA HIS A 137 18.26 -35.65 22.49
C HIS A 137 19.73 -35.96 22.75
N ARG A 138 20.04 -37.24 22.98
CA ARG A 138 21.41 -37.71 23.25
C ARG A 138 22.28 -37.82 22.00
N GLN A 139 21.68 -38.03 20.82
CA GLN A 139 22.40 -38.23 19.56
C GLN A 139 21.82 -37.33 18.47
N VAL A 140 22.22 -36.05 18.49
CA VAL A 140 21.82 -35.08 17.47
C VAL A 140 22.81 -35.10 16.33
N ARG A 141 22.31 -35.11 15.09
CA ARG A 141 23.09 -35.14 13.86
C ARG A 141 22.75 -33.95 12.97
N HIS A 142 23.74 -33.51 12.20
CA HIS A 142 23.56 -32.57 11.10
C HIS A 142 22.93 -33.27 9.88
N ALA A 143 22.46 -32.49 8.91
CA ALA A 143 21.86 -33.01 7.66
C ALA A 143 22.74 -34.05 6.91
N ASN A 144 24.07 -33.94 7.01
CA ASN A 144 25.04 -34.88 6.44
C ASN A 144 25.24 -36.16 7.26
N GLY A 145 24.48 -36.36 8.34
CA GLY A 145 24.57 -37.51 9.24
C GLY A 145 25.66 -37.41 10.30
N GLU A 146 26.54 -36.39 10.27
CA GLU A 146 27.59 -36.21 11.25
C GLU A 146 27.02 -35.77 12.62
N PRO A 147 27.58 -36.26 13.74
CA PRO A 147 27.12 -35.88 15.06
C PRO A 147 27.42 -34.39 15.36
N VAL A 148 26.45 -33.71 15.96
CA VAL A 148 26.65 -32.35 16.49
C VAL A 148 27.69 -32.41 17.61
N ARG A 149 28.74 -31.60 17.50
CA ARG A 149 29.82 -31.56 18.51
C ARG A 149 29.41 -30.71 19.71
N GLY A 150 29.98 -31.03 20.88
CA GLY A 150 29.83 -30.18 22.07
C GLY A 150 28.47 -30.25 22.77
N ILE A 151 27.67 -31.30 22.53
CA ILE A 151 26.33 -31.50 23.14
C ILE A 151 26.35 -31.41 24.67
N LYS A 152 27.49 -31.70 25.33
CA LYS A 152 27.70 -31.49 26.79
C LYS A 152 27.42 -30.06 27.24
N ASN A 153 27.58 -29.07 26.36
CA ASN A 153 27.15 -27.69 26.55
C ASN A 153 26.15 -27.31 25.42
N PRO A 154 24.84 -27.58 25.62
CA PRO A 154 23.83 -27.36 24.58
C PRO A 154 23.77 -25.92 24.08
N ALA A 155 24.07 -24.93 24.93
CA ALA A 155 24.06 -23.52 24.53
C ALA A 155 25.17 -23.21 23.52
N LYS A 156 26.39 -23.68 23.79
CA LYS A 156 27.53 -23.50 22.88
C LYS A 156 27.34 -24.29 21.57
N ALA A 157 26.80 -25.50 21.66
CA ALA A 157 26.49 -26.32 20.49
C ALA A 157 25.43 -25.64 19.61
N ALA A 158 24.33 -25.16 20.18
CA ALA A 158 23.28 -24.45 19.45
C ALA A 158 23.79 -23.17 18.79
N ALA A 159 24.60 -22.37 19.49
CA ALA A 159 25.21 -21.18 18.92
C ALA A 159 26.11 -21.52 17.72
N SER A 160 26.94 -22.57 17.83
CA SER A 160 27.78 -23.01 16.70
C SER A 160 26.96 -23.50 15.50
N VAL A 161 25.89 -24.26 15.73
CA VAL A 161 25.00 -24.74 14.64
C VAL A 161 24.30 -23.57 13.98
N TYR A 162 23.79 -22.62 14.77
CA TYR A 162 23.10 -21.43 14.26
C TYR A 162 24.01 -20.58 13.37
N GLU A 163 25.25 -20.32 13.80
CA GLU A 163 26.22 -19.55 13.00
C GLU A 163 26.60 -20.25 11.69
N GLN A 164 26.65 -21.58 11.66
CA GLN A 164 26.84 -22.32 10.41
C GLN A 164 25.65 -22.15 9.44
N TRP A 165 24.44 -22.01 9.97
CA TRP A 165 23.23 -21.84 9.18
C TRP A 165 23.01 -20.39 8.72
N ARG A 166 23.51 -19.42 9.48
CA ARG A 166 23.29 -17.98 9.29
C ARG A 166 23.39 -17.51 7.82
N PRO A 167 24.40 -17.90 7.01
CA PRO A 167 24.49 -17.48 5.61
C PRO A 167 23.32 -17.94 4.74
N GLN A 168 22.67 -19.05 5.11
CA GLN A 168 21.54 -19.64 4.38
C GLN A 168 20.19 -19.09 4.83
N LEU A 169 20.16 -18.29 5.91
CA LEU A 169 18.93 -17.76 6.47
C LEU A 169 18.45 -16.50 5.74
N SER A 170 19.19 -15.86 4.84
CA SER A 170 18.69 -14.65 4.16
C SER A 170 17.41 -14.93 3.36
N GLY A 171 16.27 -14.33 3.72
CA GLY A 171 14.99 -14.70 3.09
C GLY A 171 13.97 -13.57 2.90
N ARG A 172 14.30 -12.33 3.27
CA ARG A 172 13.45 -11.19 2.87
C ARG A 172 14.28 -9.99 2.45
N GLU A 173 14.11 -9.56 1.21
CA GLU A 173 14.73 -8.32 0.72
C GLU A 173 14.35 -7.13 1.61
N ARG A 174 15.36 -6.36 1.99
CA ARG A 174 15.16 -5.09 2.65
C ARG A 174 14.68 -4.07 1.62
N ARG A 175 13.80 -3.17 2.06
CA ARG A 175 13.39 -2.04 1.23
C ARG A 175 14.55 -1.05 1.16
N ASN A 176 15.34 -1.17 0.09
CA ASN A 176 16.51 -0.33 -0.16
C ASN A 176 16.20 0.93 -0.97
N ALA A 177 15.03 1.00 -1.61
CA ALA A 177 14.56 2.19 -2.32
C ALA A 177 13.03 2.38 -2.21
N TYR A 178 12.60 3.63 -2.38
CA TYR A 178 11.22 4.05 -2.50
C TYR A 178 10.95 4.51 -3.92
N HIS A 179 9.80 4.10 -4.47
CA HIS A 179 9.31 4.58 -5.76
C HIS A 179 8.26 5.68 -5.49
N LEU A 180 8.56 6.90 -5.92
CA LEU A 180 7.64 8.03 -5.92
C LEU A 180 7.21 8.32 -7.36
N LEU A 181 5.94 8.68 -7.54
CA LEU A 181 5.35 9.01 -8.84
C LEU A 181 4.77 10.42 -8.79
N PHE A 182 5.36 11.31 -9.57
CA PHE A 182 4.86 12.67 -9.76
C PHE A 182 4.11 12.73 -11.08
N SER A 183 2.89 13.25 -11.06
CA SER A 183 2.04 13.28 -12.26
C SER A 183 1.38 14.62 -12.48
N ALA A 184 1.17 14.93 -13.75
CA ALA A 184 0.46 16.12 -14.19
C ALA A 184 -0.54 15.77 -15.31
N ARG A 185 -1.42 16.72 -15.62
CA ARG A 185 -2.43 16.55 -16.66
C ARG A 185 -1.77 16.39 -18.04
N ALA A 186 -2.50 15.78 -18.97
CA ALA A 186 -2.08 15.76 -20.36
C ALA A 186 -1.87 17.19 -20.88
N GLY A 187 -0.78 17.42 -21.62
CA GLY A 187 -0.42 18.73 -22.16
C GLY A 187 0.45 19.61 -21.24
N THR A 188 0.74 19.17 -20.00
CA THR A 188 1.75 19.85 -19.16
C THR A 188 3.16 19.60 -19.70
N ASP A 189 4.05 20.60 -19.63
CA ASP A 189 5.46 20.42 -20.00
C ASP A 189 6.14 19.41 -19.06
N ALA A 190 6.64 18.31 -19.63
CA ALA A 190 7.29 17.27 -18.88
C ALA A 190 8.62 17.70 -18.25
N ASN A 191 9.32 18.66 -18.85
CA ASN A 191 10.56 19.19 -18.27
C ASN A 191 10.27 20.02 -17.02
N ALA A 192 9.23 20.86 -17.05
CA ALA A 192 8.74 21.56 -15.86
C ALA A 192 8.32 20.59 -14.73
N VAL A 193 7.62 19.50 -15.06
CA VAL A 193 7.24 18.49 -14.04
C VAL A 193 8.48 17.77 -13.50
N MET A 194 9.46 17.45 -14.35
CA MET A 194 10.72 16.83 -13.93
C MET A 194 11.51 17.75 -12.99
N ALA A 195 11.58 19.05 -13.29
CA ALA A 195 12.23 20.04 -12.44
C ALA A 195 11.52 20.18 -11.08
N ALA A 196 10.19 20.25 -11.08
CA ALA A 196 9.40 20.26 -9.85
C ALA A 196 9.61 18.99 -9.01
N ALA A 197 9.59 17.81 -9.64
CA ALA A 197 9.84 16.53 -8.96
C ALA A 197 11.23 16.45 -8.33
N ARG A 198 12.25 16.95 -9.04
CA ARG A 198 13.62 17.07 -8.51
C ARG A 198 13.66 17.96 -7.28
N ALA A 199 13.12 19.17 -7.36
CA ALA A 199 13.12 20.14 -6.26
C ALA A 199 12.41 19.59 -5.01
N VAL A 200 11.31 18.86 -5.17
CA VAL A 200 10.62 18.20 -4.03
C VAL A 200 11.53 17.21 -3.33
N ILE A 201 12.26 16.38 -4.08
CA ILE A 201 13.13 15.36 -3.47
C ILE A 201 14.32 16.02 -2.79
N GLU A 202 14.92 17.03 -3.41
CA GLU A 202 16.03 17.80 -2.83
C GLU A 202 15.62 18.50 -1.52
N GLU A 203 14.39 19.00 -1.42
CA GLU A 203 13.86 19.64 -0.21
C GLU A 203 13.43 18.64 0.86
N ARG A 204 12.71 17.58 0.48
CA ARG A 204 12.04 16.67 1.42
C ARG A 204 12.86 15.44 1.79
N ALA A 205 13.88 15.12 1.00
CA ALA A 205 14.84 14.04 1.25
C ALA A 205 16.28 14.54 1.00
N PRO A 206 16.74 15.57 1.73
CA PRO A 206 18.09 16.09 1.58
C PRO A 206 19.12 15.02 1.92
N GLY A 207 20.18 14.91 1.11
CA GLY A 207 21.25 13.92 1.31
C GLY A 207 20.89 12.48 0.91
N TYR A 208 19.70 12.24 0.35
CA TYR A 208 19.34 10.94 -0.22
C TYR A 208 19.69 10.89 -1.70
N LYS A 209 20.29 9.79 -2.15
CA LYS A 209 20.54 9.54 -3.58
C LYS A 209 19.23 9.18 -4.27
N PHE A 210 18.98 9.75 -5.45
CA PHE A 210 17.79 9.42 -6.24
C PHE A 210 18.06 9.41 -7.75
N ALA A 211 17.19 8.73 -8.48
CA ALA A 211 17.14 8.71 -9.94
C ALA A 211 15.74 9.06 -10.41
N LEU A 212 15.65 9.88 -11.46
CA LEU A 212 14.39 10.29 -12.08
C LEU A 212 14.29 9.77 -13.51
N ALA A 213 13.11 9.33 -13.90
CA ALA A 213 12.81 8.88 -15.24
C ALA A 213 11.44 9.39 -15.70
N HIS A 214 11.35 9.74 -16.98
CA HIS A 214 10.11 10.08 -17.65
C HIS A 214 9.98 9.21 -18.89
N HIS A 215 8.80 8.64 -19.07
CA HIS A 215 8.44 7.84 -20.24
C HIS A 215 7.19 8.46 -20.89
N LYS A 216 7.16 8.48 -22.24
CA LYS A 216 6.14 9.16 -23.07
C LYS A 216 5.06 8.22 -23.61
N ASP A 217 4.86 7.08 -22.96
CA ASP A 217 3.95 6.01 -23.40
C ASP A 217 2.48 6.23 -23.04
N THR A 218 2.19 7.25 -22.22
CA THR A 218 0.81 7.61 -21.86
C THR A 218 0.51 9.08 -22.15
N LYS A 219 -0.79 9.42 -22.20
CA LYS A 219 -1.25 10.80 -22.41
C LYS A 219 -0.93 11.72 -21.22
N HIS A 220 -0.79 11.16 -20.02
CA HIS A 220 -0.48 11.92 -18.81
C HIS A 220 1.03 11.97 -18.59
N VAL A 221 1.53 13.07 -18.04
CA VAL A 221 2.95 13.18 -17.71
C VAL A 221 3.20 12.44 -16.39
N HIS A 222 4.18 11.53 -16.40
CA HIS A 222 4.57 10.71 -15.26
C HIS A 222 6.08 10.74 -15.06
N ILE A 223 6.53 11.29 -13.93
CA ILE A 223 7.93 11.25 -13.50
C ILE A 223 8.06 10.19 -12.41
N HIS A 224 8.82 9.14 -12.72
CA HIS A 224 9.19 8.08 -11.82
C HIS A 224 10.45 8.49 -11.07
N ALA A 225 10.41 8.45 -9.74
CA ALA A 225 11.56 8.70 -8.91
C ALA A 225 11.88 7.48 -8.05
N MET A 226 13.10 7.00 -8.15
CA MET A 226 13.65 5.99 -7.24
C MET A 226 14.56 6.70 -6.26
N VAL A 227 14.18 6.74 -4.98
CA VAL A 227 14.95 7.37 -3.90
C VAL A 227 15.50 6.28 -3.01
N GLN A 228 16.79 6.32 -2.67
CA GLN A 228 17.36 5.38 -1.71
C GLN A 228 16.61 5.47 -0.38
N ALA A 229 16.44 4.32 0.28
CA ALA A 229 15.77 4.27 1.56
C ALA A 229 16.63 4.82 2.69
N ARG A 230 17.94 5.02 2.47
CA ARG A 230 18.86 5.61 3.43
C ARG A 230 19.66 6.77 2.84
N SER A 231 20.00 7.75 3.67
CA SER A 231 20.92 8.84 3.34
C SER A 231 22.36 8.33 3.40
N ALA A 232 23.31 9.19 3.00
CA ALA A 232 24.73 8.94 3.19
C ALA A 232 25.11 8.69 4.65
N ASP A 233 24.42 9.34 5.60
CA ASP A 233 24.63 9.19 7.05
C ASP A 233 23.91 7.97 7.65
N GLY A 234 23.27 7.16 6.82
CA GLY A 234 22.54 5.96 7.23
C GLY A 234 21.16 6.22 7.80
N GLU A 235 20.67 7.47 7.82
CA GLU A 235 19.31 7.77 8.24
C GLU A 235 18.29 7.19 7.26
N ARG A 236 17.20 6.62 7.78
CA ARG A 236 16.17 6.00 6.93
C ARG A 236 15.12 7.03 6.51
N LEU A 237 14.81 7.08 5.21
CA LEU A 237 13.70 7.87 4.68
C LEU A 237 12.39 7.30 5.21
N LYS A 238 11.60 8.13 5.90
CA LYS A 238 10.33 7.74 6.49
C LYS A 238 9.19 8.45 5.79
N PHE A 239 8.11 7.71 5.55
CA PHE A 239 6.85 8.25 5.05
C PHE A 239 5.78 8.01 6.10
N TYR A 240 5.59 8.95 7.01
CA TYR A 240 4.45 8.91 7.91
C TYR A 240 3.21 9.47 7.21
N LYS A 241 2.03 9.08 7.70
CA LYS A 241 0.75 9.52 7.12
C LYS A 241 0.61 11.04 7.06
N PRO A 242 1.02 11.84 8.07
CA PRO A 242 1.01 13.30 7.97
C PRO A 242 1.97 13.83 6.90
N ASP A 243 3.16 13.24 6.78
CA ASP A 243 4.19 13.70 5.85
C ASP A 243 3.74 13.58 4.38
N LEU A 244 2.95 12.55 4.06
CA LEU A 244 2.46 12.35 2.69
C LEU A 244 1.66 13.54 2.16
N LEU A 245 1.03 14.33 3.04
CA LEU A 245 0.41 15.58 2.63
C LEU A 245 1.47 16.64 2.33
N ALA A 246 2.42 16.85 3.24
CA ALA A 246 3.47 17.84 3.07
C ALA A 246 4.26 17.59 1.78
N TRP A 247 4.54 16.33 1.43
CA TRP A 247 5.14 15.97 0.13
C TRP A 247 4.28 16.40 -1.06
N ARG A 248 2.96 16.32 -0.97
CA ARG A 248 2.04 16.78 -2.03
C ARG A 248 1.94 18.30 -2.10
N GLU A 249 1.89 18.97 -0.95
CA GLU A 249 1.88 20.44 -0.86
C GLU A 249 3.17 21.02 -1.44
N THR A 250 4.32 20.45 -1.08
CA THR A 250 5.63 20.81 -1.64
C THR A 250 5.64 20.58 -3.16
N PHE A 251 5.09 19.46 -3.64
CA PHE A 251 5.01 19.23 -5.09
C PHE A 251 4.15 20.26 -5.81
N ALA A 252 3.00 20.63 -5.26
CA ALA A 252 2.17 21.68 -5.82
C ALA A 252 2.88 23.04 -5.82
N GLU A 253 3.62 23.36 -4.77
CA GLU A 253 4.45 24.57 -4.68
C GLU A 253 5.55 24.60 -5.73
N LYS A 254 6.38 23.56 -5.81
CA LYS A 254 7.45 23.46 -6.81
C LYS A 254 6.91 23.39 -8.24
N ALA A 255 5.73 22.81 -8.44
CA ALA A 255 5.05 22.84 -9.73
C ALA A 255 4.69 24.27 -10.14
N ARG A 256 4.16 25.09 -9.21
CA ARG A 256 3.84 26.50 -9.47
C ARG A 256 5.08 27.34 -9.76
N GLU A 257 6.16 27.14 -9.02
CA GLU A 257 7.47 27.78 -9.31
C GLU A 257 7.95 27.45 -10.74
N ASN A 258 7.55 26.31 -11.29
CA ASN A 258 7.84 25.87 -12.66
C ASN A 258 6.70 26.17 -13.65
N GLY A 259 5.79 27.10 -13.33
CA GLY A 259 4.72 27.56 -14.23
C GLY A 259 3.56 26.57 -14.41
N ILE A 260 3.45 25.55 -13.55
CA ILE A 260 2.37 24.58 -13.59
C ILE A 260 1.33 24.96 -12.54
N ALA A 261 0.13 25.34 -13.00
CA ALA A 261 -1.02 25.55 -12.11
C ALA A 261 -1.41 24.22 -11.45
N MET A 262 -1.03 24.04 -10.19
CA MET A 262 -1.25 22.82 -9.43
C MET A 262 -1.55 23.13 -7.96
N VAL A 263 -2.51 22.39 -7.41
CA VAL A 263 -2.84 22.37 -5.98
C VAL A 263 -2.92 20.97 -5.40
N ALA A 264 -2.43 20.86 -4.16
CA ALA A 264 -2.47 19.66 -3.36
C ALA A 264 -3.85 19.52 -2.69
N THR A 265 -4.79 18.88 -3.38
CA THR A 265 -6.13 18.62 -2.85
C THR A 265 -6.21 17.30 -2.11
N ARG A 266 -6.94 17.25 -0.99
CA ARG A 266 -7.35 15.99 -0.37
C ARG A 266 -8.70 15.57 -0.91
N ARG A 267 -8.97 14.26 -0.84
CA ARG A 267 -10.27 13.69 -1.19
C ARG A 267 -11.42 14.34 -0.40
N MET A 268 -11.18 14.66 0.87
CA MET A 268 -12.19 15.15 1.81
C MET A 268 -12.56 16.61 1.52
N ASP A 269 -11.60 17.41 1.06
CA ASP A 269 -11.78 18.84 0.71
C ASP A 269 -12.82 19.06 -0.40
N HIS A 270 -13.14 18.01 -1.16
CA HIS A 270 -14.13 18.06 -2.24
C HIS A 270 -15.15 16.92 -2.16
N ALA A 271 -15.26 16.26 -1.00
CA ALA A 271 -16.15 15.13 -0.78
C ALA A 271 -16.11 14.07 -1.91
N MET A 272 -14.93 13.79 -2.47
CA MET A 272 -14.83 12.90 -3.64
C MET A 272 -15.05 11.43 -3.27
N THR A 273 -15.60 10.63 -4.18
CA THR A 273 -15.66 9.17 -4.03
C THR A 273 -14.26 8.53 -3.98
N ARG A 274 -14.16 7.40 -3.25
CA ARG A 274 -12.91 6.64 -3.08
C ARG A 274 -12.36 6.19 -4.45
N PRO A 275 -11.03 6.16 -4.65
CA PRO A 275 -10.44 5.66 -5.88
C PRO A 275 -10.71 4.15 -6.06
N PHE A 276 -10.66 3.68 -7.30
CA PHE A 276 -10.62 2.27 -7.66
C PHE A 276 -9.24 1.92 -8.24
N THR A 277 -8.91 0.62 -8.32
CA THR A 277 -7.63 0.13 -8.84
C THR A 277 -7.83 -0.46 -10.23
N LYS A 278 -6.73 -0.74 -10.94
CA LYS A 278 -6.79 -1.39 -12.27
C LYS A 278 -7.53 -2.73 -12.20
N GLU A 279 -7.37 -3.48 -11.11
CA GLU A 279 -8.04 -4.75 -10.87
C GLU A 279 -9.55 -4.57 -10.71
N HIS A 280 -9.99 -3.56 -9.94
CA HIS A 280 -11.41 -3.22 -9.80
C HIS A 280 -12.03 -2.87 -11.17
N ALA A 281 -11.36 -2.06 -11.98
CA ALA A 281 -11.84 -1.69 -13.31
C ALA A 281 -11.88 -2.88 -14.28
N GLY A 282 -10.86 -3.76 -14.21
CA GLY A 282 -10.78 -4.97 -15.01
C GLY A 282 -11.87 -5.98 -14.64
N ALA A 283 -12.10 -6.21 -13.34
CA ALA A 283 -13.16 -7.08 -12.86
C ALA A 283 -14.55 -6.56 -13.27
N TYR A 284 -14.80 -5.26 -13.10
CA TYR A 284 -16.03 -4.62 -13.57
C TYR A 284 -16.25 -4.81 -15.08
N SER A 285 -15.21 -4.56 -15.88
CA SER A 285 -15.32 -4.66 -17.35
C SER A 285 -15.51 -6.10 -17.83
N ARG A 286 -14.93 -7.10 -17.16
CA ARG A 286 -15.16 -8.52 -17.47
C ARG A 286 -16.57 -8.95 -17.11
N ALA A 287 -17.07 -8.57 -15.95
CA ALA A 287 -18.43 -8.87 -15.52
C ALA A 287 -19.50 -8.26 -16.44
N GLN A 288 -19.23 -7.10 -17.04
CA GLN A 288 -20.13 -6.52 -18.05
C GLN A 288 -20.12 -7.27 -19.39
N ARG A 289 -19.01 -7.92 -19.75
CA ARG A 289 -18.87 -8.62 -21.03
C ARG A 289 -19.31 -10.08 -20.96
N ASP A 290 -19.13 -10.73 -19.82
CA ASP A 290 -19.44 -12.14 -19.63
C ASP A 290 -20.03 -12.36 -18.22
N PRO A 291 -21.32 -12.76 -18.13
CA PRO A 291 -22.03 -13.01 -16.88
C PRO A 291 -21.37 -14.07 -15.97
N ARG A 292 -20.45 -14.90 -16.49
CA ARG A 292 -19.72 -15.90 -15.70
C ARG A 292 -18.75 -15.28 -14.70
N TYR A 293 -18.29 -14.06 -14.93
CA TYR A 293 -17.40 -13.37 -14.00
C TYR A 293 -18.19 -12.61 -12.94
N GLN A 294 -18.22 -13.15 -11.72
CA GLN A 294 -18.83 -12.47 -10.59
C GLN A 294 -17.91 -11.37 -10.05
N VAL A 295 -18.48 -10.19 -9.80
CA VAL A 295 -17.81 -9.06 -9.15
C VAL A 295 -18.72 -8.56 -8.02
N SER A 296 -18.12 -8.17 -6.89
CA SER A 296 -18.91 -7.71 -5.75
C SER A 296 -19.65 -6.41 -6.06
N ALA A 297 -20.89 -6.28 -5.56
CA ALA A 297 -21.71 -5.08 -5.69
C ALA A 297 -20.97 -3.81 -5.23
N LYS A 298 -20.17 -3.91 -4.16
CA LYS A 298 -19.32 -2.82 -3.66
C LYS A 298 -18.26 -2.35 -4.66
N THR A 299 -17.74 -3.26 -5.49
CA THR A 299 -16.75 -2.91 -6.54
C THR A 299 -17.44 -2.23 -7.71
N ILE A 300 -18.61 -2.73 -8.12
CA ILE A 300 -19.47 -2.10 -9.13
C ILE A 300 -19.79 -0.66 -8.72
N GLU A 301 -20.38 -0.48 -7.54
CA GLU A 301 -20.78 0.82 -7.00
C GLU A 301 -19.59 1.79 -6.95
N ARG A 302 -18.42 1.32 -6.50
CA ARG A 302 -17.21 2.15 -6.43
C ARG A 302 -16.75 2.62 -7.80
N VAL A 303 -16.72 1.73 -8.79
CA VAL A 303 -16.28 2.06 -10.16
C VAL A 303 -17.28 3.03 -10.79
N GLU A 304 -18.57 2.77 -10.65
CA GLU A 304 -19.64 3.63 -11.21
C GLU A 304 -19.68 5.00 -10.55
N ALA A 305 -19.68 5.06 -9.22
CA ALA A 305 -19.68 6.32 -8.50
C ALA A 305 -18.47 7.19 -8.89
N LYS A 306 -17.30 6.59 -9.14
CA LYS A 306 -16.12 7.33 -9.59
C LYS A 306 -16.23 7.78 -11.05
N ARG A 307 -16.71 6.91 -11.97
CA ARG A 307 -16.90 7.22 -13.39
C ARG A 307 -17.95 8.30 -13.62
N GLN A 308 -19.06 8.22 -12.87
CA GLN A 308 -20.15 9.20 -12.89
C GLN A 308 -19.85 10.44 -12.04
N ARG A 309 -18.66 10.54 -11.44
CA ARG A 309 -18.22 11.68 -10.62
C ARG A 309 -19.16 12.00 -9.45
N ARG A 310 -19.85 11.01 -8.88
CA ARG A 310 -20.73 11.20 -7.71
C ARG A 310 -19.95 11.77 -6.53
N ILE A 311 -20.61 12.62 -5.76
CA ILE A 311 -20.11 13.11 -4.46
C ILE A 311 -20.36 12.06 -3.38
N ASP A 312 -19.38 11.87 -2.50
CA ASP A 312 -19.54 11.07 -1.29
C ASP A 312 -20.32 11.88 -0.25
N GLN A 313 -21.60 11.55 -0.08
CA GLN A 313 -22.48 12.22 0.87
C GLN A 313 -21.98 12.12 2.33
N GLN A 314 -21.35 11.01 2.72
CA GLN A 314 -20.81 10.87 4.07
C GLN A 314 -19.63 11.81 4.28
N ALA A 315 -18.75 11.94 3.27
CA ALA A 315 -17.65 12.88 3.32
C ALA A 315 -18.13 14.33 3.31
N LEU A 316 -19.19 14.65 2.55
CA LEU A 316 -19.79 15.96 2.50
C LEU A 316 -20.42 16.35 3.84
N VAL A 317 -21.13 15.43 4.50
CA VAL A 317 -21.66 15.67 5.85
C VAL A 317 -20.52 15.84 6.86
N ALA A 318 -19.50 14.97 6.83
CA ALA A 318 -18.42 15.02 7.81
C ALA A 318 -17.51 16.26 7.68
N ASN A 319 -17.38 16.83 6.48
CA ASN A 319 -16.43 17.94 6.21
C ASN A 319 -17.12 19.21 5.69
N GLY A 320 -18.46 19.28 5.74
CA GLY A 320 -19.25 20.32 5.10
C GLY A 320 -18.86 21.74 5.52
N ASP A 321 -18.63 21.97 6.80
CA ASP A 321 -18.17 23.28 7.31
C ASP A 321 -16.82 23.70 6.73
N THR A 322 -15.86 22.76 6.64
CA THR A 322 -14.54 23.03 6.06
C THR A 322 -14.64 23.35 4.58
N ILE A 323 -15.48 22.60 3.85
CA ILE A 323 -15.71 22.83 2.41
C ILE A 323 -16.39 24.20 2.22
N ALA A 324 -17.45 24.50 2.98
CA ALA A 324 -18.15 25.77 2.91
C ALA A 324 -17.24 26.97 3.26
N ALA A 325 -16.33 26.80 4.23
CA ALA A 325 -15.35 27.83 4.58
C ALA A 325 -14.36 28.10 3.43
N ALA A 326 -13.91 27.06 2.71
CA ALA A 326 -13.05 27.22 1.53
C ALA A 326 -13.76 27.99 0.39
N TRP A 327 -15.04 27.69 0.16
CA TRP A 327 -15.88 28.44 -0.79
C TRP A 327 -16.07 29.90 -0.36
N GLN A 328 -16.23 30.17 0.94
CA GLN A 328 -16.31 31.55 1.43
C GLN A 328 -15.00 32.33 1.21
N LYS A 329 -13.84 31.69 1.41
CA LYS A 329 -12.54 32.31 1.11
C LYS A 329 -12.40 32.63 -0.37
N THR A 330 -12.84 31.71 -1.23
CA THR A 330 -12.91 31.93 -2.68
C THR A 330 -13.72 33.18 -3.00
N VAL A 331 -14.93 33.29 -2.46
CA VAL A 331 -15.80 34.47 -2.66
C VAL A 331 -15.09 35.75 -2.25
N THR A 332 -14.43 35.76 -1.08
CA THR A 332 -13.67 36.91 -0.60
C THR A 332 -12.53 37.26 -1.56
N ALA A 333 -11.79 36.27 -2.06
CA ALA A 333 -10.72 36.46 -3.02
C ALA A 333 -11.25 37.01 -4.36
N MET A 334 -12.36 36.46 -4.87
CA MET A 334 -13.05 36.93 -6.09
C MET A 334 -13.43 38.41 -5.97
N ARG A 335 -14.04 38.81 -4.84
CA ARG A 335 -14.41 40.21 -4.57
C ARG A 335 -13.19 41.12 -4.51
N ALA A 336 -12.11 40.69 -3.87
CA ALA A 336 -10.89 41.48 -3.72
C ALA A 336 -10.24 41.84 -5.07
N VAL A 337 -10.50 41.05 -6.11
CA VAL A 337 -9.91 41.23 -7.45
C VAL A 337 -10.91 41.78 -8.46
N GLY A 338 -12.04 42.29 -7.96
CA GLY A 338 -13.08 42.96 -8.76
C GLY A 338 -13.93 42.01 -9.60
N VAL A 339 -13.97 40.72 -9.26
CA VAL A 339 -14.80 39.76 -9.98
C VAL A 339 -16.25 39.90 -9.52
N VAL A 340 -17.11 40.18 -10.48
CA VAL A 340 -18.54 40.42 -10.29
C VAL A 340 -19.36 39.49 -11.19
N GLY A 341 -20.66 39.40 -10.93
CA GLY A 341 -21.61 38.65 -11.74
C GLY A 341 -21.73 37.17 -11.35
N GLN A 342 -22.18 36.35 -12.29
CA GLN A 342 -22.74 35.02 -12.03
C GLN A 342 -21.79 34.04 -11.34
N ALA A 343 -20.48 34.11 -11.59
CA ALA A 343 -19.53 33.24 -10.92
C ALA A 343 -19.35 33.56 -9.43
N LEU A 344 -19.44 34.84 -9.05
CA LEU A 344 -19.40 35.25 -7.66
C LEU A 344 -20.67 34.76 -6.94
N THR A 345 -21.84 35.00 -7.54
CA THR A 345 -23.13 34.52 -7.03
C THR A 345 -23.15 33.00 -6.88
N ALA A 346 -22.67 32.27 -7.88
CA ALA A 346 -22.64 30.82 -7.85
C ALA A 346 -21.64 30.28 -6.79
N ALA A 347 -20.49 30.94 -6.59
CA ALA A 347 -19.57 30.57 -5.51
C ALA A 347 -20.16 30.81 -4.11
N GLU A 348 -20.88 31.91 -3.93
CA GLU A 348 -21.62 32.20 -2.69
C GLU A 348 -22.73 31.19 -2.45
N SER A 349 -23.53 30.91 -3.47
CA SER A 349 -24.63 29.94 -3.45
C SER A 349 -24.14 28.53 -3.08
N ILE A 350 -23.03 28.08 -3.68
CA ILE A 350 -22.43 26.77 -3.37
C ILE A 350 -21.98 26.70 -1.90
N GLY A 351 -21.22 27.69 -1.44
CA GLY A 351 -20.73 27.72 -0.06
C GLY A 351 -21.88 27.68 0.95
N ASN A 352 -22.93 28.47 0.69
CA ASN A 352 -24.14 28.52 1.52
C ASN A 352 -24.92 27.20 1.50
N THR A 353 -25.10 26.59 0.32
CA THR A 353 -25.82 25.33 0.14
C THR A 353 -25.13 24.18 0.86
N ILE A 354 -23.79 24.11 0.79
CA ILE A 354 -23.01 23.08 1.50
C ILE A 354 -23.13 23.25 3.02
N ARG A 355 -23.08 24.49 3.51
CA ARG A 355 -23.26 24.80 4.94
C ARG A 355 -24.66 24.41 5.43
N GLN A 356 -25.70 24.75 4.67
CA GLN A 356 -27.08 24.37 4.98
C GLN A 356 -27.26 22.84 5.00
N PHE A 357 -26.75 22.15 3.98
CA PHE A 357 -26.82 20.68 3.90
C PHE A 357 -26.11 20.01 5.09
N HIS A 358 -24.94 20.53 5.49
CA HIS A 358 -24.22 20.07 6.67
C HIS A 358 -25.05 20.24 7.95
N HIS A 359 -25.56 21.44 8.22
CA HIS A 359 -26.35 21.71 9.43
C HIS A 359 -27.65 20.90 9.49
N HIS A 360 -28.34 20.72 8.36
CA HIS A 360 -29.57 19.93 8.31
C HIS A 360 -29.31 18.43 8.60
N ARG A 361 -28.23 17.86 8.07
CA ARG A 361 -27.91 16.43 8.28
C ARG A 361 -27.18 16.14 9.59
N ALA A 362 -26.37 17.09 10.09
CA ALA A 362 -25.78 17.00 11.43
C ALA A 362 -26.84 17.16 12.53
N GLY A 363 -27.80 18.07 12.32
CA GLY A 363 -28.95 18.28 13.21
C GLY A 363 -29.95 17.13 13.20
N ALA A 364 -30.13 16.41 12.09
CA ALA A 364 -30.98 15.21 12.02
C ALA A 364 -30.48 14.02 12.87
N GLY A 365 -29.24 14.07 13.39
CA GLY A 365 -28.73 13.14 14.40
C GLY A 365 -29.23 13.41 15.82
N GLN A 366 -29.87 14.56 16.07
CA GLN A 366 -30.64 14.87 17.28
C GLN A 366 -32.11 15.01 16.87
N ALA A 367 -32.93 14.08 17.35
CA ALA A 367 -34.32 13.88 16.91
C ALA A 367 -35.11 15.20 16.73
N ARG A 368 -35.70 15.40 15.54
CA ARG A 368 -36.85 16.30 15.34
C ARG A 368 -38.02 15.56 14.68
N PRO A 369 -39.27 15.94 14.98
CA PRO A 369 -40.45 15.19 14.58
C PRO A 369 -40.72 15.31 13.08
N ALA A 370 -41.30 14.25 12.52
CA ALA A 370 -41.69 14.16 11.12
C ALA A 370 -42.78 15.20 10.80
N GLY A 371 -42.46 16.21 9.99
CA GLY A 371 -43.45 17.21 9.55
C GLY A 371 -42.95 18.27 8.57
N GLN A 372 -41.64 18.46 8.40
CA GLN A 372 -41.10 19.43 7.43
C GLN A 372 -40.00 18.79 6.58
N ARG A 373 -40.38 18.01 5.55
CA ARG A 373 -39.51 17.80 4.38
C ARG A 373 -39.94 18.80 3.32
N GLY A 374 -39.32 19.98 3.32
CA GLY A 374 -39.53 21.01 2.31
C GLY A 374 -39.02 20.56 0.94
N ALA A 375 -39.70 21.02 -0.11
CA ALA A 375 -39.46 20.70 -1.52
C ALA A 375 -38.05 21.06 -2.06
N ASP A 376 -37.22 21.74 -1.27
CA ASP A 376 -35.86 22.17 -1.65
C ASP A 376 -34.78 21.07 -1.53
N GLN A 377 -35.03 19.99 -0.78
CA GLN A 377 -34.03 18.93 -0.53
C GLN A 377 -33.60 18.12 -1.77
N PRO A 378 -34.51 17.73 -2.69
CA PRO A 378 -34.13 17.03 -3.93
C PRO A 378 -33.33 17.93 -4.87
N ALA A 379 -33.66 19.22 -4.91
CA ALA A 379 -32.98 20.22 -5.74
C ALA A 379 -31.54 20.48 -5.27
N GLN A 380 -31.34 20.66 -3.97
CA GLN A 380 -30.01 20.85 -3.37
C GLN A 380 -29.10 19.62 -3.51
N THR A 381 -29.65 18.41 -3.34
CA THR A 381 -28.86 17.17 -3.50
C THR A 381 -28.48 16.89 -4.95
N SER A 382 -29.35 17.23 -5.91
CA SER A 382 -29.07 17.14 -7.35
C SER A 382 -28.00 18.13 -7.79
N PHE A 383 -28.08 19.39 -7.35
CA PHE A 383 -27.05 20.40 -7.63
C PHE A 383 -25.67 20.02 -7.09
N LEU A 384 -25.59 19.64 -5.80
CA LEU A 384 -24.33 19.24 -5.19
C LEU A 384 -23.78 17.94 -5.80
N SER A 385 -24.63 17.03 -6.29
CA SER A 385 -24.17 15.80 -6.94
C SER A 385 -23.84 15.95 -8.43
N HIS A 386 -23.96 17.16 -8.98
CA HIS A 386 -23.72 17.44 -10.39
C HIS A 386 -22.24 17.20 -10.79
N PRO A 387 -21.94 16.53 -11.93
CA PRO A 387 -20.57 16.24 -12.37
C PRO A 387 -19.65 17.47 -12.53
N GLY A 388 -20.22 18.65 -12.78
CA GLY A 388 -19.52 19.94 -12.90
C GLY A 388 -18.98 20.48 -11.58
N MET A 389 -19.58 20.10 -10.44
CA MET A 389 -19.13 20.53 -9.10
C MET A 389 -17.69 20.12 -8.80
N ARG A 390 -17.20 19.03 -9.38
CA ARG A 390 -15.82 18.58 -9.21
C ARG A 390 -14.80 19.50 -9.89
N GLU A 391 -15.14 20.06 -11.05
CA GLU A 391 -14.28 20.96 -11.81
C GLU A 391 -14.20 22.32 -11.12
N LEU A 392 -15.35 22.84 -10.69
CA LEU A 392 -15.41 24.06 -9.88
C LEU A 392 -14.62 23.94 -8.57
N ASN A 393 -14.82 22.85 -7.83
CA ASN A 393 -14.07 22.55 -6.61
C ASN A 393 -12.53 22.49 -6.85
N ALA A 394 -12.09 21.93 -7.99
CA ALA A 394 -10.67 21.88 -8.33
C ALA A 394 -10.10 23.27 -8.66
N LEU A 395 -10.83 24.07 -9.44
CA LEU A 395 -10.48 25.46 -9.78
C LEU A 395 -10.45 26.39 -8.55
N ILE A 396 -11.08 25.97 -7.46
CA ILE A 396 -11.18 26.69 -6.19
C ILE A 396 -10.07 26.36 -5.21
N GLY A 397 -9.63 25.10 -5.18
CA GLY A 397 -8.38 24.75 -4.52
C GLY A 397 -7.23 25.65 -5.02
N ASP A 398 -7.24 25.97 -6.32
CA ASP A 398 -6.28 26.87 -6.97
C ASP A 398 -6.37 28.34 -6.51
N LEU A 399 -7.49 28.81 -5.92
CA LEU A 399 -7.71 30.21 -5.49
C LEU A 399 -7.20 30.54 -4.08
N ASP A 400 -6.90 29.55 -3.25
CA ASP A 400 -6.35 29.74 -1.89
C ASP A 400 -4.85 30.18 -1.91
N MET A 401 -4.31 30.56 -3.07
CA MET A 401 -2.89 30.86 -3.32
C MET A 401 -2.65 32.33 -3.69
N ALA A 402 -1.44 32.85 -3.45
CA ALA A 402 -1.01 34.14 -3.97
C ALA A 402 -0.90 34.06 -5.51
N GLN A 403 -1.79 34.75 -6.23
CA GLN A 403 -1.82 34.77 -7.68
C GLN A 403 -1.54 36.16 -8.22
N THR A 404 -0.89 36.25 -9.38
CA THR A 404 -0.78 37.52 -10.09
C THR A 404 -2.15 37.95 -10.64
N PRO A 405 -2.42 39.26 -10.83
CA PRO A 405 -3.70 39.72 -11.37
C PRO A 405 -4.07 39.12 -12.73
N LEU A 406 -3.08 38.77 -13.57
CA LEU A 406 -3.30 38.17 -14.87
C LEU A 406 -3.67 36.67 -14.78
N GLU A 407 -3.04 35.94 -13.87
CA GLU A 407 -3.38 34.54 -13.57
C GLU A 407 -4.80 34.46 -13.01
N MET A 408 -5.16 35.37 -12.12
CA MET A 408 -6.53 35.46 -11.59
C MET A 408 -7.55 35.72 -12.69
N ARG A 409 -7.31 36.65 -13.62
CA ARG A 409 -8.22 36.87 -14.74
C ARG A 409 -8.40 35.63 -15.63
N ARG A 410 -7.30 34.94 -15.96
CA ARG A 410 -7.35 33.72 -16.79
C ARG A 410 -8.05 32.58 -16.09
N GLN A 411 -7.82 32.43 -14.80
CA GLN A 411 -8.49 31.42 -13.97
C GLN A 411 -9.97 31.74 -13.80
N MET A 412 -10.32 33.02 -13.63
CA MET A 412 -11.71 33.43 -13.49
C MET A 412 -12.52 33.20 -14.76
N ALA A 413 -11.91 33.41 -15.94
CA ALA A 413 -12.56 33.05 -17.20
C ALA A 413 -12.93 31.56 -17.28
N ARG A 414 -12.06 30.68 -16.76
CA ARG A 414 -12.33 29.22 -16.69
C ARG A 414 -13.39 28.87 -15.66
N ILE A 415 -13.40 29.56 -14.52
CA ILE A 415 -14.43 29.41 -13.49
C ILE A 415 -15.79 29.81 -14.04
N ASN A 416 -15.89 30.97 -14.70
CA ASN A 416 -17.12 31.43 -15.35
C ASN A 416 -17.62 30.41 -16.38
N GLN A 417 -16.73 29.92 -17.25
CA GLN A 417 -17.07 28.91 -18.24
C GLN A 417 -17.56 27.59 -17.61
N ALA A 418 -16.94 27.17 -16.50
CA ALA A 418 -17.38 25.98 -15.77
C ALA A 418 -18.77 26.17 -15.12
N PHE A 419 -19.07 27.37 -14.64
CA PHE A 419 -20.40 27.72 -14.13
C PHE A 419 -21.45 27.76 -15.23
N ASP A 420 -21.16 28.39 -16.38
CA ASP A 420 -22.05 28.45 -17.53
C ASP A 420 -22.40 27.04 -18.04
N ASN A 421 -21.39 26.19 -18.23
CA ASN A 421 -21.57 24.80 -18.62
C ASN A 421 -22.43 24.04 -17.60
N MET A 422 -22.23 24.29 -16.29
CA MET A 422 -22.99 23.62 -15.25
C MET A 422 -24.47 24.03 -15.27
N ARG A 423 -24.76 25.33 -15.45
CA ARG A 423 -26.12 25.87 -15.54
C ARG A 423 -26.89 25.25 -16.72
N GLU A 424 -26.27 25.19 -17.90
CA GLU A 424 -26.91 24.62 -19.11
C GLU A 424 -27.28 23.15 -18.94
N THR A 425 -26.54 22.42 -18.10
CA THR A 425 -26.76 20.98 -17.86
C THR A 425 -27.66 20.66 -16.67
N LEU A 426 -28.05 21.67 -15.88
CA LEU A 426 -28.91 21.49 -14.72
C LEU A 426 -30.40 21.64 -15.07
N PRO A 427 -31.30 20.89 -14.40
CA PRO A 427 -32.74 21.05 -14.57
C PRO A 427 -33.20 22.51 -14.35
N PRO A 428 -34.20 23.03 -15.07
CA PRO A 428 -34.65 24.42 -14.96
C PRO A 428 -34.95 24.89 -13.53
N ALA A 429 -35.53 24.02 -12.71
CA ALA A 429 -35.81 24.29 -11.29
C ALA A 429 -34.57 24.47 -10.40
N GLN A 430 -33.37 24.18 -10.91
CA GLN A 430 -32.09 24.31 -10.21
C GLN A 430 -31.19 25.41 -10.81
N GLN A 431 -31.58 26.00 -11.95
CA GLN A 431 -30.83 27.10 -12.57
C GLN A 431 -30.91 28.39 -11.75
N THR A 432 -31.98 28.56 -10.96
CA THR A 432 -32.16 29.65 -9.99
C THR A 432 -31.11 29.66 -8.88
N GLN A 433 -30.32 28.60 -8.71
CA GLN A 433 -29.20 28.58 -7.75
C GLN A 433 -27.97 29.36 -8.23
N PHE A 434 -27.98 29.86 -9.47
CA PHE A 434 -26.94 30.72 -10.08
C PHE A 434 -27.38 32.19 -10.21
N GLU A 435 -28.63 32.50 -9.86
CA GLU A 435 -29.22 33.84 -9.82
C GLU A 435 -29.19 34.37 -8.39
#